data_AF-A0A8S0UXX9-F1
#
_entry.id   AF-A0A8S0UXX9-F1
#
_cell.length_a   1.000
_cell.length_b   1.000
_cell.length_c   1.000
_cell.angle_alpha   90.00
_cell.angle_beta   90.00
_cell.angle_gamma   90.00
#
_symmetry.space_group_name_H-M   'P 1'
#
loop_
_entity.id
_entity.type
_entity.pdbx_description
1 polymer ?
#
loop_
_entity_poly.entity_id
_entity_poly.type
_entity_poly.pdbx_seq_one_letter_code
_entity_poly.pdbx_strand_id
1 'polypeptide(L)'
;MGKCCSCDYRYLLLIAAVPFIYIQMRLFVTQSRYADRIADAIEAENQCTRQTRLLIDQISLQKERLLSLEEKKRQDQECRHLRALVQDLERKGLKKLVGDVQVPVAAVVVMACNRADYLERTIKSILKYRVVPADHLYDGLTYMQHLDYEPVHTERPGELIAYYKIARHYKWALDQLFYKHNFSRVIILEDDMEIAPDFFDYFEAGAALLDIDKTIMAISSWNDNGQRQFVHDPYVLYRSDFFPGLGWMLSKSTWDELSPKWPKFYEYTSLCDSLLQSSRIFLDQKITYWDDWLRLKENHKGRQFIRPEVCRTYNFGEHGSSMGQFFRQYLEPIKLNDVKVNWKSMDLSYLVEDKYVKHFADMLKKATPVHGTDAILKAYNIDGDVRIQYQDKSDFERIASQFGIFEEWKDGVPRTAYKGIVVFRYQTQRRVFLVGPNSLQQLGIKEA
;
A
#
# COMPACT_ATOMS: atom_id res chain seq x y z
N MET A 1 55.51 -55.76 62.57
CA MET A 1 54.75 -55.74 61.30
C MET A 1 53.29 -56.03 61.59
N GLY A 2 52.38 -55.18 61.10
CA GLY A 2 50.92 -55.32 61.21
C GLY A 2 50.31 -54.47 62.33
N LYS A 3 49.27 -53.65 62.15
CA LYS A 3 48.42 -53.37 60.98
C LYS A 3 47.95 -51.91 61.06
N CYS A 4 47.97 -51.29 59.88
CA CYS A 4 47.35 -50.04 59.50
C CYS A 4 45.95 -49.86 60.12
N CYS A 5 45.76 -48.82 60.95
CA CYS A 5 44.42 -48.29 61.22
C CYS A 5 43.96 -47.61 59.93
N SER A 6 43.28 -48.38 59.07
CA SER A 6 42.51 -47.86 57.96
C SER A 6 41.43 -46.95 58.52
N CYS A 7 41.71 -45.65 58.60
CA CYS A 7 40.67 -44.64 58.79
C CYS A 7 39.80 -44.69 57.53
N ASP A 8 38.65 -45.36 57.62
CA ASP A 8 37.76 -45.58 56.49
C ASP A 8 37.23 -44.21 56.04
N TYR A 9 37.74 -43.71 54.91
CA TYR A 9 37.42 -42.40 54.32
C TYR A 9 35.91 -42.19 54.15
N ARG A 10 35.11 -43.27 54.16
CA ARG A 10 33.64 -43.25 54.14
C ARG A 10 33.03 -42.56 55.36
N TYR A 11 33.63 -42.68 56.55
CA TYR A 11 33.16 -42.00 57.76
C TYR A 11 33.44 -40.49 57.71
N LEU A 12 34.59 -40.08 57.16
CA LEU A 12 34.90 -38.66 56.92
C LEU A 12 33.97 -38.04 55.87
N LEU A 13 33.63 -38.79 54.81
CA LEU A 13 32.64 -38.37 53.81
C LEU A 13 31.23 -38.20 54.39
N LEU A 14 30.80 -39.10 55.30
CA LEU A 14 29.52 -38.96 55.99
C LEU A 14 29.49 -37.74 56.92
N ILE A 15 30.58 -37.48 57.66
CA ILE A 15 30.69 -36.30 58.53
C ILE A 15 30.70 -34.99 57.72
N ALA A 16 31.30 -34.98 56.53
CA ALA A 16 31.31 -33.81 55.63
C ALA A 16 29.99 -33.63 54.85
N ALA A 17 29.25 -34.71 54.57
CA ALA A 17 28.00 -34.65 53.82
C ALA A 17 26.85 -34.00 54.61
N VAL A 18 26.79 -34.20 55.93
CA VAL A 18 25.74 -33.60 56.79
C VAL A 18 25.75 -32.05 56.75
N PRO A 19 26.88 -31.34 57.01
CA PRO A 19 26.91 -29.89 56.90
C PRO A 19 26.69 -29.41 55.47
N PHE A 20 27.16 -30.15 54.45
CA PHE A 20 26.88 -29.83 53.05
C PHE A 20 25.38 -29.88 52.72
N ILE A 21 24.68 -30.96 53.10
CA ILE A 21 23.23 -31.11 52.91
C ILE A 21 22.48 -30.03 53.68
N TYR A 22 22.89 -29.73 54.92
CA TYR A 22 22.28 -28.66 55.71
C TYR A 22 22.42 -27.28 55.04
N ILE A 23 23.60 -26.96 54.51
CA ILE A 23 23.84 -25.73 53.77
C ILE A 23 23.00 -25.69 52.49
N GLN A 24 22.93 -26.78 51.72
CA GLN A 24 22.12 -26.87 50.50
C GLN A 24 20.63 -26.69 50.80
N MET A 25 20.11 -27.32 51.86
CA MET A 25 18.72 -27.11 52.30
C MET A 25 18.45 -25.67 52.70
N ARG A 26 19.35 -25.02 53.45
CA ARG A 26 19.20 -23.61 53.84
C ARG A 26 19.29 -22.67 52.64
N LEU A 27 20.15 -22.96 51.67
CA LEU A 27 20.27 -22.21 50.43
C LEU A 27 18.98 -22.33 49.62
N PHE A 28 18.45 -23.54 49.46
CA PHE A 28 17.20 -23.80 48.75
C PHE A 28 15.99 -23.10 49.40
N VAL A 29 15.84 -23.15 50.72
CA VAL A 29 14.77 -22.43 51.42
C VAL A 29 14.89 -20.92 51.24
N THR A 30 16.11 -20.39 51.22
CA THR A 30 16.35 -18.94 51.01
C THR A 30 16.03 -18.54 49.58
N GLN A 31 16.44 -19.34 48.59
CA GLN A 31 16.14 -19.13 47.18
C GLN A 31 14.63 -19.23 46.90
N SER A 32 13.95 -20.20 47.50
CA SER A 32 12.48 -20.34 47.37
C SER A 32 11.76 -19.10 47.90
N ARG A 33 12.11 -18.63 49.10
CA ARG A 33 11.51 -17.39 49.65
C ARG A 33 11.81 -16.16 48.80
N TYR A 34 12.96 -16.11 48.15
CA TYR A 34 13.30 -15.00 47.26
C TYR A 34 12.48 -15.07 45.96
N ALA A 35 12.29 -16.25 45.40
CA ALA A 35 11.43 -16.48 44.23
C ALA A 35 9.97 -16.11 44.52
N ASP A 36 9.43 -16.50 45.67
CA ASP A 36 8.05 -16.16 46.07
C ASP A 36 7.87 -14.63 46.19
N ARG A 37 8.83 -13.94 46.81
CA ARG A 37 8.79 -12.47 46.92
C ARG A 37 8.90 -11.76 45.57
N ILE A 38 9.64 -12.30 44.61
CA ILE A 38 9.68 -11.77 43.25
C ILE A 38 8.36 -12.01 42.54
N ALA A 39 7.76 -13.20 42.68
CA ALA A 39 6.46 -13.51 42.10
C ALA A 39 5.37 -12.54 42.60
N ASP A 40 5.31 -12.31 43.92
CA ASP A 40 4.39 -11.34 44.53
C ASP A 40 4.62 -9.90 44.00
N ALA A 41 5.89 -9.50 43.84
CA ALA A 41 6.24 -8.18 43.32
C ALA A 41 5.83 -8.01 41.84
N ILE A 42 6.01 -9.04 41.02
CA ILE A 42 5.59 -9.06 39.61
C ILE A 42 4.06 -9.02 39.51
N GLU A 43 3.35 -9.73 40.38
CA GLU A 43 1.88 -9.72 40.40
C GLU A 43 1.35 -8.32 40.78
N ALA A 44 1.95 -7.68 41.78
CA ALA A 44 1.62 -6.31 42.17
C ALA A 44 1.91 -5.29 41.04
N GLU A 45 3.04 -5.42 40.34
CA GLU A 45 3.39 -4.56 39.20
C GLU A 45 2.40 -4.74 38.04
N ASN A 46 2.03 -5.99 37.74
CA ASN A 46 1.04 -6.31 36.72
C ASN A 46 -0.34 -5.73 37.09
N GLN A 47 -0.72 -5.78 38.35
CA GLN A 47 -1.97 -5.19 38.83
C GLN A 47 -1.96 -3.66 38.71
N CYS A 48 -0.87 -3.00 39.10
CA CYS A 48 -0.68 -1.56 38.92
C CYS A 48 -0.74 -1.15 37.44
N THR A 49 -0.09 -1.93 36.56
CA THR A 49 -0.12 -1.71 35.11
C THR A 49 -1.53 -1.85 34.54
N ARG A 50 -2.30 -2.86 34.99
CA ARG A 50 -3.71 -3.03 34.58
C ARG A 50 -4.57 -1.86 35.02
N GLN A 51 -4.44 -1.41 36.26
CA GLN A 51 -5.17 -0.25 36.76
C GLN A 51 -4.83 1.03 35.99
N THR A 52 -3.55 1.23 35.67
CA THR A 52 -3.09 2.38 34.89
C THR A 52 -3.66 2.36 33.47
N ARG A 53 -3.72 1.19 32.82
CA ARG A 53 -4.37 1.04 31.51
C ARG A 53 -5.86 1.36 31.56
N LEU A 54 -6.58 0.87 32.57
CA LEU A 54 -8.01 1.17 32.75
C LEU A 54 -8.26 2.68 32.95
N LEU A 55 -7.39 3.38 33.67
CA LEU A 55 -7.46 4.83 33.82
C LEU A 55 -7.21 5.57 32.50
N ILE A 56 -6.22 5.12 31.71
CA ILE A 56 -5.95 5.68 30.37
C ILE A 56 -7.16 5.47 29.45
N ASP A 57 -7.80 4.31 29.51
CA ASP A 57 -9.00 4.00 28.72
C ASP A 57 -10.18 4.90 29.11
N GLN A 58 -10.38 5.13 30.40
CA GLN A 58 -11.42 6.04 30.90
C GLN A 58 -11.18 7.49 30.45
N ILE A 59 -9.93 7.97 30.52
CA ILE A 59 -9.57 9.32 30.07
C ILE A 59 -9.77 9.44 28.55
N SER A 60 -9.41 8.41 27.79
CA SER A 60 -9.57 8.40 26.33
C SER A 60 -11.05 8.47 25.94
N LEU A 61 -11.91 7.69 26.60
CA LEU A 61 -13.37 7.74 26.44
C LEU A 61 -13.96 9.11 26.80
N GLN A 62 -13.49 9.72 27.89
CA GLN A 62 -13.93 11.06 28.27
C GLN A 62 -13.50 12.12 27.24
N LYS A 63 -12.28 12.00 26.70
CA LYS A 63 -11.76 12.90 25.68
C LYS A 63 -12.55 12.79 24.37
N GLU A 64 -12.93 11.58 23.95
CA GLU A 64 -13.81 11.38 22.78
C GLU A 64 -15.20 11.99 22.97
N ARG A 65 -15.79 11.84 24.16
CA ARG A 65 -17.08 12.49 24.48
C ARG A 65 -16.97 14.01 24.42
N LEU A 66 -15.86 14.56 24.90
CA LEU A 66 -15.62 16.01 24.88
C LEU A 66 -15.41 16.52 23.45
N LEU A 67 -14.60 15.83 22.64
CA LEU A 67 -14.38 16.15 21.23
C LEU A 67 -15.67 16.03 20.42
N SER A 68 -16.48 14.98 20.62
CA SER A 68 -17.76 14.83 19.92
C SER A 68 -18.79 15.90 20.32
N LEU A 69 -18.78 16.36 21.57
CA LEU A 69 -19.58 17.49 22.03
C LEU A 69 -19.10 18.82 21.41
N GLU A 70 -17.80 19.05 21.31
CA GLU A 70 -17.22 20.23 20.65
C GLU A 70 -17.50 20.24 19.14
N GLU A 71 -17.35 19.10 18.47
CA GLU A 71 -17.67 18.89 17.06
C GLU A 71 -19.15 19.17 16.80
N LYS A 72 -20.04 18.64 17.64
CA LYS A 72 -21.48 18.89 17.55
C LYS A 72 -21.83 20.35 17.79
N LYS A 73 -21.19 21.00 18.76
CA LYS A 73 -21.37 22.43 19.03
C LYS A 73 -20.87 23.29 17.86
N ARG A 74 -19.76 22.92 17.23
CA ARG A 74 -19.23 23.57 16.02
C ARG A 74 -20.20 23.38 14.85
N GLN A 75 -20.67 22.17 14.60
CA GLN A 75 -21.67 21.86 13.57
C GLN A 75 -22.98 22.63 13.80
N ASP A 76 -23.46 22.74 15.04
CA ASP A 76 -24.67 23.51 15.37
C ASP A 76 -24.46 25.02 15.14
N GLN A 77 -23.23 25.51 15.34
CA GLN A 77 -22.88 26.90 15.11
C GLN A 77 -22.73 27.20 13.60
N GLU A 78 -22.07 26.31 12.84
CA GLU A 78 -22.00 26.36 11.39
C GLU A 78 -23.38 26.21 10.75
N CYS A 79 -24.23 25.29 11.23
CA CYS A 79 -25.58 25.09 10.69
C CYS A 79 -26.46 26.33 10.94
N ARG A 80 -26.29 27.00 12.09
CA ARG A 80 -26.95 28.30 12.34
C ARG A 80 -26.42 29.39 11.42
N HIS A 81 -25.11 29.45 11.20
CA HIS A 81 -24.49 30.42 10.30
C HIS A 81 -24.90 30.19 8.83
N LEU A 82 -24.85 28.94 8.36
CA LEU A 82 -25.32 28.51 7.04
C LEU A 82 -26.79 28.80 6.85
N ARG A 83 -27.66 28.54 7.84
CA ARG A 83 -29.09 28.89 7.74
C ARG A 83 -29.30 30.40 7.60
N ALA A 84 -28.54 31.21 8.34
CA ALA A 84 -28.58 32.66 8.19
C ALA A 84 -28.07 33.11 6.81
N LEU A 85 -27.00 32.49 6.31
CA LEU A 85 -26.45 32.77 4.98
C LEU A 85 -27.41 32.34 3.86
N VAL A 86 -28.03 31.17 3.98
CA VAL A 86 -29.03 30.66 3.03
C VAL A 86 -30.25 31.58 2.99
N GLN A 87 -30.74 32.04 4.15
CA GLN A 87 -31.82 33.04 4.18
C GLN A 87 -31.42 34.37 3.54
N ASP A 88 -30.17 34.80 3.68
CA ASP A 88 -29.65 36.01 3.02
C ASP A 88 -29.46 35.80 1.50
N LEU A 89 -29.04 34.61 1.08
CA LEU A 89 -28.88 34.22 -0.33
C LEU A 89 -30.22 34.03 -1.05
N GLU A 90 -31.22 33.46 -0.38
CA GLU A 90 -32.60 33.38 -0.85
C GLU A 90 -33.20 34.78 -1.05
N ARG A 91 -32.90 35.73 -0.14
CA ARG A 91 -33.27 37.14 -0.31
C ARG A 91 -32.55 37.83 -1.47
N LYS A 92 -31.31 37.42 -1.77
CA LYS A 92 -30.46 38.07 -2.78
C LYS A 92 -30.65 37.56 -4.22
N GLY A 93 -31.57 36.62 -4.46
CA GLY A 93 -31.92 36.18 -5.82
C GLY A 93 -30.83 35.30 -6.45
N LEU A 94 -31.10 33.99 -6.46
CA LEU A 94 -30.14 32.92 -6.78
C LEU A 94 -29.88 32.76 -8.29
N LYS A 95 -29.33 33.79 -8.96
CA LYS A 95 -28.83 33.68 -10.34
C LYS A 95 -27.42 34.23 -10.56
N LYS A 96 -26.79 34.83 -9.54
CA LYS A 96 -25.48 35.51 -9.71
C LYS A 96 -24.31 34.92 -8.91
N LEU A 97 -24.52 33.82 -8.17
CA LEU A 97 -23.52 33.27 -7.22
C LEU A 97 -23.08 31.82 -7.50
N VAL A 98 -23.49 31.22 -8.63
CA VAL A 98 -23.05 29.87 -9.05
C VAL A 98 -21.63 29.89 -9.65
N GLY A 99 -20.94 31.03 -9.62
CA GLY A 99 -19.63 31.22 -10.26
C GLY A 99 -18.43 30.56 -9.58
N ASP A 100 -18.44 30.32 -8.27
CA ASP A 100 -17.19 30.04 -7.52
C ASP A 100 -17.31 28.97 -6.42
N VAL A 101 -18.15 27.93 -6.59
CA VAL A 101 -18.05 26.75 -5.71
C VAL A 101 -16.99 25.82 -6.30
N GLN A 102 -15.75 25.97 -5.85
CA GLN A 102 -14.65 25.07 -6.19
C GLN A 102 -14.90 23.70 -5.52
N VAL A 103 -15.42 22.74 -6.29
CA VAL A 103 -15.63 21.37 -5.81
C VAL A 103 -14.25 20.70 -5.63
N PRO A 104 -13.95 20.10 -4.46
CA PRO A 104 -12.67 19.43 -4.25
C PRO A 104 -12.45 18.31 -5.27
N VAL A 105 -11.30 18.30 -5.93
CA VAL A 105 -10.94 17.31 -6.96
C VAL A 105 -10.91 15.88 -6.40
N ALA A 106 -10.26 15.72 -5.25
CA ALA A 106 -10.15 14.48 -4.49
C ALA A 106 -9.76 14.77 -3.03
N ALA A 107 -10.16 13.91 -2.10
CA ALA A 107 -9.57 13.89 -0.76
C ALA A 107 -8.24 13.13 -0.76
N VAL A 108 -7.26 13.57 0.03
CA VAL A 108 -6.03 12.80 0.26
C VAL A 108 -6.11 12.14 1.63
N VAL A 109 -5.90 10.82 1.68
CA VAL A 109 -5.82 10.04 2.92
C VAL A 109 -4.45 9.42 3.04
N VAL A 110 -3.86 9.51 4.24
CA VAL A 110 -2.64 8.80 4.61
C VAL A 110 -3.04 7.65 5.53
N MET A 111 -2.82 6.41 5.08
CA MET A 111 -3.05 5.19 5.83
C MET A 111 -1.88 4.99 6.81
N ALA A 112 -2.14 5.17 8.10
CA ALA A 112 -1.11 5.11 9.14
C ALA A 112 -1.43 4.07 10.21
N CYS A 113 -0.40 3.57 10.91
CA CYS A 113 -0.58 2.64 12.02
C CYS A 113 0.23 3.07 13.25
N ASN A 114 1.47 2.57 13.37
CA ASN A 114 2.30 2.71 14.57
C ASN A 114 3.72 3.22 14.28
N ARG A 115 3.93 3.92 13.15
CA ARG A 115 5.22 4.50 12.72
C ARG A 115 5.13 6.03 12.68
N ALA A 116 5.20 6.66 13.86
CA ALA A 116 4.95 8.10 14.00
C ALA A 116 5.96 8.97 13.23
N ASP A 117 7.23 8.57 13.21
CA ASP A 117 8.33 9.21 12.47
C ASP A 117 8.11 9.13 10.95
N TYR A 118 7.63 7.98 10.45
CA TYR A 118 7.31 7.80 9.04
C TYR A 118 6.12 8.68 8.66
N LEU A 119 5.06 8.63 9.44
CA LEU A 119 3.87 9.47 9.25
C LEU A 119 4.23 10.95 9.24
N GLU A 120 5.08 11.41 10.16
CA GLU A 120 5.53 12.79 10.21
C GLU A 120 6.26 13.19 8.92
N ARG A 121 7.17 12.34 8.42
CA ARG A 121 7.87 12.59 7.15
C ARG A 121 6.90 12.67 5.97
N THR A 122 5.95 11.74 5.89
CA THR A 122 4.91 11.72 4.85
C THR A 122 4.08 13.00 4.88
N ILE A 123 3.55 13.38 6.06
CA ILE A 123 2.77 14.61 6.24
C ILE A 123 3.60 15.85 5.87
N LYS A 124 4.86 15.95 6.31
CA LYS A 124 5.75 17.06 5.94
C LYS A 124 5.93 17.17 4.42
N SER A 125 6.08 16.05 3.71
CA SER A 125 6.19 16.05 2.24
C SER A 125 4.91 16.54 1.56
N ILE A 126 3.74 16.17 2.09
CA ILE A 126 2.42 16.63 1.60
C ILE A 126 2.27 18.14 1.81
N LEU A 127 2.54 18.60 3.03
CA LEU A 127 2.42 20.00 3.42
C LEU A 127 3.37 20.91 2.64
N LYS A 128 4.56 20.41 2.26
CA LYS A 128 5.54 21.15 1.44
C LYS A 128 4.98 21.61 0.09
N TYR A 129 4.13 20.81 -0.55
CA TYR A 129 3.59 21.11 -1.88
C TYR A 129 2.11 21.46 -1.88
N ARG A 130 1.50 21.54 -0.69
CA ARG A 130 0.13 22.04 -0.53
C ARG A 130 0.14 23.55 -0.73
N VAL A 131 -0.75 24.07 -1.57
CA VAL A 131 -0.91 25.52 -1.78
C VAL A 131 -1.72 26.11 -0.62
N VAL A 132 -1.11 26.22 0.56
CA VAL A 132 -1.72 26.83 1.75
C VAL A 132 -0.71 27.74 2.43
N PRO A 133 -1.10 28.96 2.88
CA PRO A 133 -0.22 29.84 3.65
C PRO A 133 0.33 29.14 4.90
N ALA A 134 1.55 29.49 5.31
CA ALA A 134 2.23 28.84 6.44
C ALA A 134 1.43 28.89 7.75
N ASP A 135 0.64 29.96 7.97
CA ASP A 135 -0.19 30.13 9.16
C ASP A 135 -1.41 29.19 9.21
N HIS A 136 -1.75 28.56 8.08
CA HIS A 136 -2.88 27.65 7.90
C HIS A 136 -2.42 26.24 7.51
N LEU A 137 -1.15 25.91 7.70
CA LEU A 137 -0.54 24.67 7.20
C LEU A 137 -1.31 23.41 7.62
N TYR A 138 -1.86 23.41 8.83
CA TYR A 138 -2.65 22.31 9.40
C TYR A 138 -4.15 22.43 9.18
N ASP A 139 -4.65 23.55 8.65
CA ASP A 139 -6.07 23.73 8.40
C ASP A 139 -6.55 22.75 7.34
N GLY A 140 -7.62 21.99 7.63
CA GLY A 140 -8.12 20.94 6.76
C GLY A 140 -7.44 19.58 6.93
N LEU A 141 -6.48 19.42 7.86
CA LEU A 141 -6.05 18.08 8.29
C LEU A 141 -7.09 17.51 9.25
N THR A 142 -7.61 16.32 8.93
CA THR A 142 -8.57 15.60 9.78
C THR A 142 -7.96 14.26 10.19
N TYR A 143 -8.08 13.92 11.47
CA TYR A 143 -7.70 12.61 12.00
C TYR A 143 -8.93 11.72 12.13
N MET A 144 -8.80 10.46 11.71
CA MET A 144 -9.81 9.43 11.89
C MET A 144 -9.13 8.17 12.43
N GLN A 145 -9.75 7.52 13.42
CA GLN A 145 -9.19 6.32 14.04
C GLN A 145 -10.05 5.09 13.76
N HIS A 146 -9.43 4.05 13.21
CA HIS A 146 -10.06 2.73 13.09
C HIS A 146 -9.84 1.95 14.38
N LEU A 147 -10.88 1.84 15.20
CA LEU A 147 -10.87 1.03 16.41
C LEU A 147 -11.23 -0.42 16.07
N ASP A 148 -10.22 -1.21 15.72
CA ASP A 148 -10.37 -2.63 15.39
C ASP A 148 -10.16 -3.53 16.63
N TYR A 149 -11.26 -3.89 17.30
CA TYR A 149 -11.26 -4.75 18.50
C TYR A 149 -11.55 -6.23 18.21
N GLU A 150 -11.92 -6.58 16.98
CA GLU A 150 -12.32 -7.95 16.67
C GLU A 150 -11.09 -8.84 16.47
N PRO A 151 -11.08 -10.06 17.02
CA PRO A 151 -10.01 -11.01 16.79
C PRO A 151 -9.97 -11.40 15.31
N VAL A 152 -8.77 -11.47 14.75
CA VAL A 152 -8.55 -11.95 13.38
C VAL A 152 -8.35 -13.45 13.41
N HIS A 153 -9.23 -14.17 12.72
CA HIS A 153 -9.08 -15.60 12.45
C HIS A 153 -8.57 -15.79 11.02
N THR A 154 -7.43 -16.46 10.88
CA THR A 154 -6.85 -16.78 9.57
C THR A 154 -7.55 -17.97 8.95
N GLU A 155 -7.82 -17.93 7.64
CA GLU A 155 -8.41 -19.05 6.91
C GLU A 155 -7.51 -20.28 6.92
N ARG A 156 -6.18 -20.06 6.91
CA ARG A 156 -5.20 -21.14 6.87
C ARG A 156 -4.12 -20.95 7.94
N PRO A 157 -3.57 -22.05 8.48
CA PRO A 157 -2.39 -21.99 9.32
C PRO A 157 -1.22 -21.31 8.59
N GLY A 158 -0.53 -20.38 9.25
CA GLY A 158 0.67 -19.72 8.72
C GLY A 158 0.43 -18.41 7.97
N GLU A 159 -0.83 -17.99 7.77
CA GLU A 159 -1.12 -16.67 7.21
C GLU A 159 -0.82 -15.54 8.21
N LEU A 160 -0.42 -14.39 7.69
CA LEU A 160 -0.01 -13.24 8.49
C LEU A 160 -1.23 -12.36 8.83
N ILE A 161 -1.60 -12.33 10.10
CA ILE A 161 -2.69 -11.50 10.68
C ILE A 161 -2.58 -10.03 10.26
N ALA A 162 -1.37 -9.53 10.04
CA ALA A 162 -1.13 -8.15 9.61
C ALA A 162 -1.89 -7.79 8.33
N TYR A 163 -1.93 -8.67 7.32
CA TYR A 163 -2.60 -8.37 6.03
C TYR A 163 -4.13 -8.30 6.17
N TYR A 164 -4.71 -9.12 7.04
CA TYR A 164 -6.13 -9.03 7.39
C TYR A 164 -6.47 -7.67 8.03
N LYS A 165 -5.64 -7.22 8.98
CA LYS A 165 -5.82 -5.91 9.63
C LYS A 165 -5.67 -4.76 8.64
N ILE A 166 -4.70 -4.85 7.73
CA ILE A 166 -4.50 -3.87 6.66
C ILE A 166 -5.76 -3.82 5.77
N ALA A 167 -6.25 -4.97 5.27
CA ALA A 167 -7.44 -5.03 4.42
C ALA A 167 -8.69 -4.43 5.10
N ARG A 168 -8.89 -4.72 6.40
CA ARG A 168 -9.98 -4.14 7.20
C ARG A 168 -9.84 -2.63 7.36
N HIS A 169 -8.62 -2.16 7.63
CA HIS A 169 -8.34 -0.74 7.79
C HIS A 169 -8.58 0.05 6.49
N TYR A 170 -8.12 -0.47 5.35
CA TYR A 170 -8.40 0.09 4.03
C TYR A 170 -9.91 0.17 3.76
N LYS A 171 -10.64 -0.92 4.03
CA LYS A 171 -12.09 -0.93 3.86
C LYS A 171 -12.77 0.15 4.70
N TRP A 172 -12.47 0.19 5.99
CA TRP A 172 -13.07 1.13 6.91
C TRP A 172 -12.80 2.58 6.47
N ALA A 173 -11.54 2.91 6.13
CA ALA A 173 -11.17 4.25 5.73
C ALA A 173 -11.88 4.69 4.44
N LEU A 174 -11.94 3.81 3.44
CA LEU A 174 -12.61 4.11 2.17
C LEU A 174 -14.13 4.24 2.34
N ASP A 175 -14.76 3.41 3.19
CA ASP A 175 -16.18 3.57 3.53
C ASP A 175 -16.45 4.90 4.25
N GLN A 176 -15.58 5.33 5.19
CA GLN A 176 -15.70 6.65 5.80
C GLN A 176 -15.62 7.75 4.74
N LEU A 177 -14.60 7.73 3.88
CA LEU A 177 -14.36 8.79 2.91
C LEU A 177 -15.46 8.88 1.83
N PHE A 178 -15.91 7.74 1.29
CA PHE A 178 -16.87 7.71 0.20
C PHE A 178 -18.33 7.80 0.66
N TYR A 179 -18.69 7.21 1.80
CA TYR A 179 -20.08 7.16 2.26
C TYR A 179 -20.41 8.21 3.32
N LYS A 180 -19.52 8.40 4.31
CA LYS A 180 -19.76 9.37 5.39
C LYS A 180 -19.36 10.79 4.99
N HIS A 181 -18.19 10.95 4.38
CA HIS A 181 -17.70 12.26 3.92
C HIS A 181 -18.09 12.60 2.48
N ASN A 182 -18.66 11.63 1.75
CA ASN A 182 -19.21 11.81 0.41
C ASN A 182 -18.22 12.40 -0.62
N PHE A 183 -16.93 12.06 -0.51
CA PHE A 183 -15.96 12.45 -1.52
C PHE A 183 -16.21 11.69 -2.82
N SER A 184 -16.05 12.36 -3.98
CA SER A 184 -16.20 11.71 -5.28
C SER A 184 -14.96 10.89 -5.68
N ARG A 185 -13.79 11.30 -5.20
CA ARG A 185 -12.50 10.64 -5.45
C ARG A 185 -11.64 10.74 -4.19
N VAL A 186 -10.80 9.72 -3.99
CA VAL A 186 -9.84 9.64 -2.90
C VAL A 186 -8.48 9.28 -3.48
N ILE A 187 -7.43 10.00 -3.08
CA ILE A 187 -6.03 9.67 -3.29
C ILE A 187 -5.52 9.02 -2.00
N ILE A 188 -5.02 7.79 -2.10
CA ILE A 188 -4.54 6.98 -0.99
C ILE A 188 -3.02 6.97 -1.00
N LEU A 189 -2.42 7.37 0.13
CA LEU A 189 -1.00 7.25 0.45
C LEU A 189 -0.85 6.34 1.68
N GLU A 190 0.30 5.69 1.82
CA GLU A 190 0.70 5.04 3.08
C GLU A 190 1.62 5.96 3.88
N ASP A 191 1.80 5.68 5.17
CA ASP A 191 2.60 6.51 6.08
C ASP A 191 4.10 6.49 5.79
N ASP A 192 4.58 5.68 4.84
CA ASP A 192 5.99 5.57 4.43
C ASP A 192 6.29 6.12 3.02
N MET A 193 5.55 7.15 2.60
CA MET A 193 5.65 7.74 1.26
C MET A 193 6.04 9.21 1.26
N GLU A 194 6.98 9.57 0.40
CA GLU A 194 7.32 10.95 0.07
C GLU A 194 6.76 11.32 -1.31
N ILE A 195 6.15 12.51 -1.44
CA ILE A 195 5.52 12.95 -2.70
C ILE A 195 6.41 13.88 -3.54
N ALA A 196 6.23 13.84 -4.86
CA ALA A 196 6.93 14.70 -5.82
C ALA A 196 6.35 16.15 -5.89
N PRO A 197 7.10 17.12 -6.44
CA PRO A 197 6.67 18.52 -6.53
C PRO A 197 5.40 18.78 -7.37
N ASP A 198 5.08 17.88 -8.30
CA ASP A 198 3.92 17.94 -9.19
C ASP A 198 2.83 16.92 -8.82
N PHE A 199 2.88 16.30 -7.63
CA PHE A 199 1.96 15.24 -7.21
C PHE A 199 0.48 15.63 -7.32
N PHE A 200 0.10 16.80 -6.81
CA PHE A 200 -1.29 17.26 -6.87
C PHE A 200 -1.73 17.60 -8.29
N ASP A 201 -0.89 18.29 -9.07
CA ASP A 201 -1.15 18.63 -10.47
C ASP A 201 -1.30 17.35 -11.32
N TYR A 202 -0.51 16.32 -11.04
CA TYR A 202 -0.56 15.00 -11.66
C TYR A 202 -1.92 14.32 -11.41
N PHE A 203 -2.38 14.27 -10.16
CA PHE A 203 -3.66 13.67 -9.83
C PHE A 203 -4.86 14.51 -10.30
N GLU A 204 -4.74 15.83 -10.36
CA GLU A 204 -5.77 16.70 -10.96
C GLU A 204 -5.98 16.36 -12.44
N ALA A 205 -4.89 16.20 -13.21
CA ALA A 205 -4.97 15.77 -14.60
C ALA A 205 -5.46 14.31 -14.74
N GLY A 206 -5.04 13.42 -13.84
CA GLY A 206 -5.54 12.05 -13.78
C GLY A 206 -7.04 11.94 -13.47
N ALA A 207 -7.60 12.89 -12.71
CA ALA A 207 -9.02 12.89 -12.36
C ALA A 207 -9.89 13.13 -13.60
N ALA A 208 -9.45 14.02 -14.49
CA ALA A 208 -10.12 14.24 -15.77
C ALA A 208 -10.13 12.98 -16.65
N LEU A 209 -9.05 12.18 -16.62
CA LEU A 209 -9.00 10.90 -17.36
C LEU A 209 -9.99 9.87 -16.80
N LEU A 210 -10.10 9.72 -15.47
CA LEU A 210 -11.09 8.81 -14.84
C LEU A 210 -12.54 9.19 -15.18
N ASP A 211 -12.80 10.47 -15.38
CA ASP A 211 -14.14 10.96 -15.70
C ASP A 211 -14.54 10.62 -17.12
N ILE A 212 -13.61 10.79 -18.06
CA ILE A 212 -13.85 10.62 -19.50
C ILE A 212 -13.75 9.15 -19.93
N ASP A 213 -12.82 8.37 -19.38
CA ASP A 213 -12.53 7.01 -19.83
C ASP A 213 -12.81 5.97 -18.73
N LYS A 214 -13.95 5.28 -18.84
CA LYS A 214 -14.37 4.23 -17.88
C LYS A 214 -13.57 2.93 -17.98
N THR A 215 -12.70 2.81 -18.98
CA THR A 215 -11.75 1.69 -19.05
C THR A 215 -10.53 1.92 -18.14
N ILE A 216 -10.41 3.09 -17.52
CA ILE A 216 -9.43 3.37 -16.47
C ILE A 216 -10.06 3.11 -15.11
N MET A 217 -9.43 2.27 -14.29
CA MET A 217 -9.89 1.94 -12.94
C MET A 217 -9.34 2.87 -11.86
N ALA A 218 -8.04 3.17 -11.95
CA ALA A 218 -7.33 4.05 -11.00
C ALA A 218 -6.12 4.72 -11.67
N ILE A 219 -5.68 5.83 -11.07
CA ILE A 219 -4.44 6.52 -11.41
C ILE A 219 -3.43 6.21 -10.31
N SER A 220 -2.21 5.77 -10.65
CA SER A 220 -1.16 5.46 -9.68
C SER A 220 0.06 6.34 -9.95
N SER A 221 0.65 6.90 -8.91
CA SER A 221 1.92 7.64 -8.98
C SER A 221 3.15 6.75 -9.08
N TRP A 222 2.99 5.44 -9.16
CA TRP A 222 4.08 4.48 -9.05
C TRP A 222 4.37 3.74 -10.36
N ASN A 223 5.66 3.54 -10.62
CA ASN A 223 6.19 2.65 -11.65
C ASN A 223 7.03 1.58 -10.95
N ASP A 224 6.62 0.30 -10.99
CA ASP A 224 7.37 -0.77 -10.35
C ASP A 224 8.80 -0.89 -10.92
N ASN A 225 8.98 -0.62 -12.21
CA ASN A 225 10.30 -0.56 -12.86
C ASN A 225 10.84 0.89 -12.89
N GLY A 226 10.57 1.65 -11.84
CA GLY A 226 10.85 3.07 -11.71
C GLY A 226 12.27 3.42 -11.25
N GLN A 227 13.19 2.44 -11.22
CA GLN A 227 14.55 2.64 -10.74
C GLN A 227 15.31 3.63 -11.64
N ARG A 228 16.26 4.37 -11.07
CA ARG A 228 16.97 5.47 -11.77
C ARG A 228 17.51 5.08 -13.14
N GLN A 229 18.02 3.86 -13.30
CA GLN A 229 18.56 3.35 -14.57
C GLN A 229 17.50 2.97 -15.62
N PHE A 230 16.23 2.89 -15.23
CA PHE A 230 15.13 2.39 -16.07
C PHE A 230 14.08 3.45 -16.43
N VAL A 231 14.31 4.71 -16.06
CA VAL A 231 13.39 5.82 -16.35
C VAL A 231 14.16 7.04 -16.82
N HIS A 232 13.51 7.89 -17.62
CA HIS A 232 14.16 9.10 -18.12
C HIS A 232 13.22 10.30 -18.14
N ASP A 233 12.06 10.17 -18.78
CA ASP A 233 11.20 11.29 -19.16
C ASP A 233 10.06 11.52 -18.14
N PRO A 234 10.04 12.62 -17.38
CA PRO A 234 9.00 12.87 -16.39
C PRO A 234 7.64 13.21 -17.01
N TYR A 235 7.56 13.52 -18.31
CA TYR A 235 6.32 13.90 -18.98
C TYR A 235 5.51 12.71 -19.50
N VAL A 236 6.11 11.52 -19.55
CA VAL A 236 5.49 10.34 -20.13
C VAL A 236 4.64 9.60 -19.10
N LEU A 237 3.40 9.31 -19.49
CA LEU A 237 2.48 8.40 -18.79
C LEU A 237 2.17 7.18 -19.68
N TYR A 238 1.88 6.06 -19.03
CA TYR A 238 1.49 4.80 -19.67
C TYR A 238 0.19 4.27 -19.07
N ARG A 239 -0.54 3.49 -19.85
CA ARG A 239 -1.55 2.55 -19.32
C ARG A 239 -0.87 1.26 -18.91
N SER A 240 -1.42 0.57 -17.92
CA SER A 240 -0.97 -0.76 -17.47
C SER A 240 -2.16 -1.64 -17.09
N ASP A 241 -2.05 -2.93 -17.37
CA ASP A 241 -2.99 -3.95 -16.87
C ASP A 241 -2.64 -4.38 -15.43
N PHE A 242 -1.45 -4.01 -14.93
CA PHE A 242 -1.01 -4.31 -13.58
C PHE A 242 -1.35 -3.15 -12.64
N PHE A 243 -2.02 -3.43 -11.52
CA PHE A 243 -2.28 -2.43 -10.49
C PHE A 243 -1.02 -2.16 -9.63
N PRO A 244 -0.41 -0.96 -9.70
CA PRO A 244 0.83 -0.69 -8.97
C PRO A 244 0.58 -0.29 -7.50
N GLY A 245 -0.55 0.38 -7.20
CA GLY A 245 -0.81 0.96 -5.89
C GLY A 245 0.09 2.16 -5.58
N LEU A 246 0.69 2.16 -4.38
CA LEU A 246 1.76 3.06 -3.91
C LEU A 246 1.57 4.57 -4.25
N GLY A 247 0.48 5.15 -3.75
CA GLY A 247 0.00 6.47 -4.14
C GLY A 247 -0.96 6.35 -5.32
N TRP A 248 -2.25 6.27 -5.05
CA TRP A 248 -3.23 5.98 -6.10
C TRP A 248 -4.59 6.62 -5.83
N MET A 249 -5.29 6.96 -6.91
CA MET A 249 -6.60 7.60 -6.87
C MET A 249 -7.69 6.67 -7.35
N LEU A 250 -8.77 6.59 -6.57
CA LEU A 250 -9.96 5.80 -6.85
C LEU A 250 -11.21 6.70 -6.90
N SER A 251 -12.17 6.34 -7.75
CA SER A 251 -13.49 6.99 -7.80
C SER A 251 -14.51 6.31 -6.88
N LYS A 252 -15.51 7.08 -6.42
CA LYS A 252 -16.63 6.55 -5.64
C LYS A 252 -17.38 5.45 -6.38
N SER A 253 -17.65 5.63 -7.68
CA SER A 253 -18.32 4.61 -8.50
C SER A 253 -17.55 3.29 -8.56
N THR A 254 -16.21 3.35 -8.60
CA THR A 254 -15.40 2.13 -8.53
C THR A 254 -15.46 1.53 -7.12
N TRP A 255 -15.46 2.35 -6.07
CA TRP A 255 -15.61 1.87 -4.69
C TRP A 255 -16.97 1.23 -4.43
N ASP A 256 -18.07 1.78 -4.96
CA ASP A 256 -19.42 1.21 -4.84
C ASP A 256 -19.47 -0.21 -5.43
N GLU A 257 -18.68 -0.49 -6.46
CA GLU A 257 -18.52 -1.83 -7.04
C GLU A 257 -17.65 -2.76 -6.18
N LEU A 258 -16.56 -2.24 -5.60
CA LEU A 258 -15.57 -3.04 -4.87
C LEU A 258 -15.98 -3.30 -3.42
N SER A 259 -16.53 -2.30 -2.72
CA SER A 259 -16.82 -2.33 -1.27
C SER A 259 -17.71 -3.51 -0.83
N PRO A 260 -18.76 -3.92 -1.58
CA PRO A 260 -19.61 -5.05 -1.22
C PRO A 260 -18.88 -6.40 -1.26
N LYS A 261 -17.93 -6.55 -2.19
CA LYS A 261 -17.14 -7.77 -2.40
C LYS A 261 -15.70 -7.64 -1.92
N TRP A 262 -15.36 -6.51 -1.27
CA TRP A 262 -14.03 -6.26 -0.71
C TRP A 262 -13.64 -7.48 0.10
N PRO A 263 -12.38 -7.94 0.06
CA PRO A 263 -11.95 -9.13 0.76
C PRO A 263 -12.31 -8.99 2.23
N LYS A 264 -13.43 -9.63 2.55
CA LYS A 264 -14.06 -9.75 3.84
C LYS A 264 -14.06 -11.24 4.10
N PHE A 265 -13.68 -11.56 5.32
CA PHE A 265 -14.02 -12.80 5.99
C PHE A 265 -15.41 -13.27 5.53
N TYR A 266 -15.50 -14.42 4.88
CA TYR A 266 -16.77 -15.13 4.85
C TYR A 266 -17.04 -15.52 6.31
N GLU A 267 -17.86 -14.72 7.00
CA GLU A 267 -18.60 -15.24 8.14
C GLU A 267 -19.34 -16.48 7.65
N TYR A 268 -19.09 -17.60 8.30
CA TYR A 268 -19.74 -18.88 8.03
C TYR A 268 -21.23 -18.77 8.41
N THR A 269 -22.03 -18.06 7.62
CA THR A 269 -23.49 -18.01 7.80
C THR A 269 -24.10 -19.31 7.30
N SER A 270 -24.31 -20.22 8.24
CA SER A 270 -25.34 -21.27 8.29
C SER A 270 -25.70 -22.03 6.99
N LEU A 271 -25.27 -23.29 6.94
CA LEU A 271 -26.13 -24.47 6.65
C LEU A 271 -26.87 -24.60 5.29
N CYS A 272 -26.41 -24.02 4.17
CA CYS A 272 -27.01 -24.37 2.86
C CYS A 272 -26.11 -24.46 1.61
N ASP A 273 -24.78 -24.40 1.70
CA ASP A 273 -23.92 -24.40 0.49
C ASP A 273 -23.07 -25.68 0.30
N SER A 274 -23.60 -26.85 0.64
CA SER A 274 -22.93 -28.14 0.38
C SER A 274 -22.94 -28.58 -1.09
N LEU A 275 -23.60 -27.85 -2.00
CA LEU A 275 -23.75 -28.23 -3.41
C LEU A 275 -22.90 -27.40 -4.40
N LEU A 276 -22.19 -26.35 -3.97
CA LEU A 276 -21.31 -25.54 -4.82
C LEU A 276 -19.81 -25.80 -4.61
N GLN A 277 -19.46 -26.77 -3.77
CA GLN A 277 -18.06 -27.11 -3.46
C GLN A 277 -17.37 -27.98 -4.53
N SER A 278 -18.10 -28.59 -5.46
CA SER A 278 -17.52 -29.48 -6.47
C SER A 278 -16.87 -28.75 -7.67
N SER A 279 -17.02 -27.42 -7.78
CA SER A 279 -16.48 -26.63 -8.90
C SER A 279 -15.47 -25.56 -8.50
N ARG A 280 -15.12 -25.41 -7.22
CA ARG A 280 -14.10 -24.46 -6.74
C ARG A 280 -12.74 -25.10 -6.46
N ILE A 281 -12.28 -25.97 -7.37
CA ILE A 281 -10.96 -26.63 -7.26
C ILE A 281 -9.80 -25.73 -7.80
N PHE A 282 -10.05 -24.47 -8.20
CA PHE A 282 -9.03 -23.65 -8.89
C PHE A 282 -8.77 -22.20 -8.41
N LEU A 283 -9.34 -21.73 -7.31
CA LEU A 283 -9.06 -20.38 -6.79
C LEU A 283 -8.32 -20.45 -5.46
N ASP A 284 -7.04 -20.83 -5.52
CA ASP A 284 -6.11 -20.91 -4.38
C ASP A 284 -5.36 -19.59 -4.12
N GLN A 285 -5.83 -18.47 -4.66
CA GLN A 285 -5.14 -17.18 -4.56
C GLN A 285 -5.66 -16.35 -3.37
N LYS A 286 -4.93 -16.44 -2.25
CA LYS A 286 -4.67 -15.40 -1.23
C LYS A 286 -5.62 -14.18 -1.27
N ILE A 287 -6.88 -14.38 -0.88
CA ILE A 287 -7.94 -13.35 -0.87
C ILE A 287 -7.66 -12.24 0.17
N THR A 288 -6.69 -12.45 1.07
CA THR A 288 -6.40 -11.59 2.23
C THR A 288 -5.48 -10.40 1.93
N TYR A 289 -4.84 -10.40 0.75
CA TYR A 289 -3.97 -9.33 0.28
C TYR A 289 -4.79 -8.43 -0.63
N TRP A 290 -5.29 -7.32 -0.09
CA TRP A 290 -6.28 -6.46 -0.78
C TRP A 290 -5.81 -5.97 -2.15
N ASP A 291 -4.51 -5.75 -2.32
CA ASP A 291 -3.88 -5.27 -3.54
C ASP A 291 -3.76 -6.38 -4.59
N ASP A 292 -3.34 -7.58 -4.18
CA ASP A 292 -3.38 -8.78 -5.03
C ASP A 292 -4.83 -9.13 -5.43
N TRP A 293 -5.78 -9.01 -4.51
CA TRP A 293 -7.20 -9.18 -4.81
C TRP A 293 -7.66 -8.18 -5.87
N LEU A 294 -7.24 -6.91 -5.79
CA LEU A 294 -7.60 -5.89 -6.78
C LEU A 294 -7.04 -6.21 -8.18
N ARG A 295 -5.89 -6.91 -8.25
CA ARG A 295 -5.25 -7.34 -9.50
C ARG A 295 -6.00 -8.48 -10.21
N LEU A 296 -6.93 -9.15 -9.55
CA LEU A 296 -7.70 -10.25 -10.15
C LEU A 296 -8.65 -9.76 -11.25
N LYS A 297 -8.73 -10.49 -12.37
CA LYS A 297 -9.59 -10.18 -13.52
C LYS A 297 -11.05 -9.93 -13.16
N GLU A 298 -11.59 -10.65 -12.20
CA GLU A 298 -12.96 -10.47 -11.67
C GLU A 298 -13.19 -9.13 -10.97
N ASN A 299 -12.12 -8.48 -10.51
CA ASN A 299 -12.16 -7.19 -9.81
C ASN A 299 -11.86 -6.02 -10.72
N HIS A 300 -10.77 -6.07 -11.49
CA HIS A 300 -10.46 -4.99 -12.42
C HIS A 300 -11.31 -5.05 -13.71
N LYS A 301 -11.89 -6.21 -14.07
CA LYS A 301 -12.79 -6.40 -15.22
C LYS A 301 -12.20 -5.93 -16.56
N GLY A 302 -10.90 -6.08 -16.73
CA GLY A 302 -10.18 -5.64 -17.93
C GLY A 302 -9.92 -4.13 -17.99
N ARG A 303 -10.33 -3.35 -16.97
CA ARG A 303 -9.91 -1.96 -16.84
C ARG A 303 -8.42 -1.87 -16.55
N GLN A 304 -7.80 -0.78 -16.98
CA GLN A 304 -6.38 -0.48 -16.88
C GLN A 304 -6.12 0.64 -15.85
N PHE A 305 -4.85 0.84 -15.56
CA PHE A 305 -4.34 1.83 -14.63
C PHE A 305 -3.45 2.82 -15.38
N ILE A 306 -3.53 4.11 -15.03
CA ILE A 306 -2.52 5.08 -15.50
C ILE A 306 -1.35 5.07 -14.51
N ARG A 307 -0.13 5.03 -15.05
CA ARG A 307 1.11 5.12 -14.27
C ARG A 307 2.16 5.98 -14.98
N PRO A 308 3.01 6.71 -14.26
CA PRO A 308 4.04 7.54 -14.90
C PRO A 308 5.25 6.72 -15.35
N GLU A 309 6.11 7.32 -16.19
CA GLU A 309 7.46 6.79 -16.40
C GLU A 309 8.32 6.99 -15.15
N VAL A 310 8.35 8.22 -14.60
CA VAL A 310 9.07 8.56 -13.36
C VAL A 310 8.08 8.66 -12.20
N CYS A 311 8.34 7.99 -11.07
CA CYS A 311 7.40 7.94 -9.95
C CYS A 311 7.12 9.34 -9.36
N ARG A 312 5.87 9.56 -8.90
CA ARG A 312 5.46 10.75 -8.13
C ARG A 312 5.37 10.50 -6.63
N THR A 313 5.66 9.28 -6.22
CA THR A 313 5.85 8.86 -4.83
C THR A 313 7.16 8.10 -4.69
N TYR A 314 7.77 8.18 -3.51
CA TYR A 314 8.92 7.39 -3.12
C TYR A 314 8.61 6.67 -1.81
N ASN A 315 8.75 5.35 -1.79
CA ASN A 315 8.58 4.57 -0.57
C ASN A 315 9.90 4.53 0.18
N PHE A 316 9.91 5.03 1.41
CA PHE A 316 11.09 5.02 2.30
C PHE A 316 10.97 4.00 3.45
N GLY A 317 9.95 3.14 3.41
CA GLY A 317 9.62 2.18 4.46
C GLY A 317 10.47 0.93 4.42
N GLU A 318 11.68 0.97 4.97
CA GLU A 318 12.54 -0.23 5.11
C GLU A 318 11.95 -1.24 6.10
N HIS A 319 11.23 -0.76 7.13
CA HIS A 319 10.59 -1.60 8.15
C HIS A 319 9.07 -1.54 8.03
N GLY A 320 8.43 -2.70 7.81
CA GLY A 320 6.98 -2.82 7.65
C GLY A 320 6.50 -4.27 7.80
N SER A 321 5.23 -4.53 7.49
CA SER A 321 4.61 -5.85 7.65
C SER A 321 5.22 -6.97 6.79
N SER A 322 5.97 -6.61 5.75
CA SER A 322 6.72 -7.52 4.89
C SER A 322 8.20 -7.68 5.30
N MET A 323 8.63 -7.11 6.43
CA MET A 323 10.01 -7.16 6.94
C MET A 323 11.06 -6.61 5.96
N GLY A 324 10.67 -5.68 5.08
CA GLY A 324 11.59 -5.05 4.11
C GLY A 324 12.01 -5.97 2.98
N GLN A 325 11.34 -7.12 2.81
CA GLN A 325 11.57 -8.01 1.68
C GLN A 325 11.39 -7.18 0.39
N PHE A 326 12.40 -7.22 -0.49
CA PHE A 326 12.47 -6.45 -1.75
C PHE A 326 12.78 -4.96 -1.64
N PHE A 327 12.84 -4.35 -0.45
CA PHE A 327 13.07 -2.90 -0.31
C PHE A 327 14.37 -2.45 -0.98
N ARG A 328 15.51 -3.02 -0.58
CA ARG A 328 16.83 -2.62 -1.11
C ARG A 328 17.01 -2.90 -2.60
N GLN A 329 16.45 -4.02 -3.08
CA GLN A 329 16.61 -4.42 -4.47
C GLN A 329 15.74 -3.57 -5.40
N TYR A 330 14.50 -3.28 -5.00
CA TYR A 330 13.49 -2.76 -5.94
C TYR A 330 12.88 -1.42 -5.55
N LEU A 331 12.72 -1.11 -4.26
CA LEU A 331 12.04 0.12 -3.80
C LEU A 331 13.03 1.27 -3.52
N GLU A 332 14.13 0.99 -2.83
CA GLU A 332 15.18 1.96 -2.52
C GLU A 332 15.73 2.69 -3.77
N PRO A 333 16.02 2.00 -4.91
CA PRO A 333 16.56 2.65 -6.11
C PRO A 333 15.53 3.41 -6.97
N ILE A 334 14.26 3.45 -6.57
CA ILE A 334 13.20 4.16 -7.30
C ILE A 334 13.53 5.65 -7.42
N LYS A 335 13.35 6.20 -8.62
CA LYS A 335 13.51 7.63 -8.89
C LYS A 335 12.23 8.39 -8.54
N LEU A 336 12.30 9.22 -7.50
CA LEU A 336 11.30 10.27 -7.28
C LEU A 336 11.47 11.39 -8.31
N ASN A 337 10.38 11.82 -8.93
CA ASN A 337 10.38 12.97 -9.81
C ASN A 337 10.72 14.26 -9.05
N ASP A 338 11.62 15.06 -9.61
CA ASP A 338 12.06 16.37 -9.11
C ASP A 338 11.67 17.53 -10.04
N VAL A 339 11.00 17.23 -11.18
CA VAL A 339 10.57 18.22 -12.17
C VAL A 339 9.11 18.61 -11.97
N LYS A 340 8.81 19.90 -11.84
CA LYS A 340 7.42 20.37 -11.81
C LYS A 340 6.79 20.40 -13.21
N VAL A 341 6.05 19.35 -13.56
CA VAL A 341 5.35 19.25 -14.85
C VAL A 341 4.06 20.06 -14.83
N ASN A 342 3.84 20.92 -15.83
CA ASN A 342 2.58 21.65 -16.00
C ASN A 342 1.52 20.79 -16.71
N TRP A 343 0.92 19.85 -15.97
CA TRP A 343 -0.04 18.90 -16.51
C TRP A 343 -1.26 19.54 -17.18
N LYS A 344 -1.68 20.74 -16.75
CA LYS A 344 -2.79 21.49 -17.36
C LYS A 344 -2.53 21.90 -18.81
N SER A 345 -1.26 21.95 -19.20
CA SER A 345 -0.84 22.29 -20.58
C SER A 345 -0.53 21.07 -21.45
N MET A 346 -0.54 19.86 -20.88
CA MET A 346 -0.21 18.63 -21.58
C MET A 346 -1.44 18.04 -22.28
N ASP A 347 -1.27 17.58 -23.52
CA ASP A 347 -2.30 16.77 -24.18
C ASP A 347 -2.20 15.32 -23.72
N LEU A 348 -3.07 14.95 -22.77
CA LEU A 348 -3.20 13.58 -22.26
C LEU A 348 -4.20 12.73 -23.06
N SER A 349 -4.74 13.24 -24.17
CA SER A 349 -5.77 12.53 -24.94
C SER A 349 -5.26 11.22 -25.54
N TYR A 350 -3.94 11.08 -25.72
CA TYR A 350 -3.32 9.83 -26.17
C TYR A 350 -3.54 8.67 -25.17
N LEU A 351 -3.87 8.95 -23.90
CA LEU A 351 -4.12 7.94 -22.87
C LEU A 351 -5.53 7.36 -22.90
N VAL A 352 -6.47 7.93 -23.65
CA VAL A 352 -7.82 7.35 -23.82
C VAL A 352 -7.70 6.06 -24.64
N GLU A 353 -8.39 4.98 -24.23
CA GLU A 353 -8.19 3.62 -24.73
C GLU A 353 -7.96 3.50 -26.25
N ASP A 354 -8.92 3.96 -27.08
CA ASP A 354 -8.85 3.86 -28.55
C ASP A 354 -7.62 4.57 -29.14
N LYS A 355 -7.20 5.68 -28.53
CA LYS A 355 -6.01 6.44 -28.94
C LYS A 355 -4.75 5.77 -28.43
N TYR A 356 -4.77 5.25 -27.20
CA TYR A 356 -3.61 4.63 -26.58
C TYR A 356 -3.19 3.35 -27.29
N VAL A 357 -4.15 2.50 -27.70
CA VAL A 357 -3.85 1.29 -28.49
C VAL A 357 -3.05 1.65 -29.74
N LYS A 358 -3.47 2.69 -30.48
CA LYS A 358 -2.78 3.15 -31.70
C LYS A 358 -1.43 3.78 -31.38
N HIS A 359 -1.39 4.69 -30.40
CA HIS A 359 -0.17 5.36 -29.97
C HIS A 359 0.91 4.37 -29.54
N PHE A 360 0.55 3.39 -28.70
CA PHE A 360 1.46 2.37 -28.20
C PHE A 360 1.90 1.40 -29.30
N ALA A 361 0.99 1.03 -30.21
CA ALA A 361 1.34 0.21 -31.37
C ALA A 361 2.34 0.90 -32.29
N ASP A 362 2.20 2.21 -32.51
CA ASP A 362 3.10 2.98 -33.36
C ASP A 362 4.49 3.15 -32.74
N MET A 363 4.60 3.18 -31.41
CA MET A 363 5.91 3.07 -30.73
C MET A 363 6.56 1.70 -31.02
N LEU A 364 5.81 0.61 -30.90
CA LEU A 364 6.34 -0.75 -31.14
C LEU A 364 6.71 -1.01 -32.60
N LYS A 365 6.03 -0.40 -33.57
CA LYS A 365 6.40 -0.53 -35.01
C LYS A 365 7.73 0.15 -35.32
N LYS A 366 8.06 1.22 -34.61
CA LYS A 366 9.33 1.97 -34.76
C LYS A 366 10.48 1.29 -34.03
N ALA A 367 10.19 0.46 -33.03
CA ALA A 367 11.20 -0.23 -32.25
C ALA A 367 11.83 -1.38 -33.05
N THR A 368 13.16 -1.45 -33.04
CA THR A 368 13.93 -2.48 -33.75
C THR A 368 13.74 -3.84 -33.07
N PRO A 369 13.32 -4.89 -33.79
CA PRO A 369 13.23 -6.24 -33.21
C PRO A 369 14.62 -6.81 -32.92
N VAL A 370 14.78 -7.40 -31.75
CA VAL A 370 16.03 -8.03 -31.30
C VAL A 370 15.76 -9.50 -30.95
N HIS A 371 16.58 -10.40 -31.50
CA HIS A 371 16.46 -11.85 -31.34
C HIS A 371 17.76 -12.49 -30.84
N GLY A 372 17.62 -13.64 -30.16
CA GLY A 372 18.71 -14.51 -29.73
C GLY A 372 19.08 -14.39 -28.25
N THR A 373 20.00 -15.25 -27.80
CA THR A 373 20.44 -15.37 -26.40
C THR A 373 21.13 -14.12 -25.84
N ASP A 374 21.74 -13.32 -26.73
CA ASP A 374 22.46 -12.08 -26.40
C ASP A 374 21.60 -10.83 -26.60
N ALA A 375 20.27 -10.94 -26.45
CA ALA A 375 19.34 -9.85 -26.74
C ALA A 375 19.70 -8.53 -26.02
N ILE A 376 20.30 -8.62 -24.83
CA ILE A 376 20.78 -7.45 -24.07
C ILE A 376 22.00 -6.81 -24.71
N LEU A 377 23.02 -7.60 -25.07
CA LEU A 377 24.21 -7.13 -25.78
C LEU A 377 23.84 -6.52 -27.14
N LYS A 378 22.90 -7.13 -27.86
CA LYS A 378 22.39 -6.59 -29.12
C LYS A 378 21.58 -5.32 -28.92
N ALA A 379 20.73 -5.29 -27.89
CA ALA A 379 19.97 -4.09 -27.53
C ALA A 379 20.89 -2.90 -27.25
N TYR A 380 22.08 -3.11 -26.67
CA TYR A 380 23.04 -2.02 -26.45
C TYR A 380 23.52 -1.36 -27.73
N ASN A 381 23.81 -2.16 -28.76
CA ASN A 381 24.47 -1.70 -29.98
C ASN A 381 23.51 -1.10 -31.02
N ILE A 382 22.21 -1.07 -30.74
CA ILE A 382 21.20 -0.53 -31.65
C ILE A 382 20.85 0.90 -31.24
N ASP A 383 20.94 1.84 -32.18
CA ASP A 383 20.42 3.18 -31.98
C ASP A 383 18.88 3.19 -32.03
N GLY A 384 18.25 3.91 -31.10
CA GLY A 384 16.79 3.98 -30.96
C GLY A 384 16.13 2.84 -30.17
N ASP A 385 14.81 2.89 -30.07
CA ASP A 385 13.98 1.96 -29.29
C ASP A 385 14.08 0.51 -29.81
N VAL A 386 14.02 -0.48 -28.91
CA VAL A 386 14.14 -1.91 -29.24
C VAL A 386 13.02 -2.74 -28.65
N ARG A 387 12.65 -3.84 -29.32
CA ARG A 387 11.66 -4.80 -28.83
C ARG A 387 12.24 -6.21 -28.81
N ILE A 388 12.09 -6.90 -27.68
CA ILE A 388 12.57 -8.26 -27.42
C ILE A 388 11.34 -9.11 -27.13
N GLN A 389 11.11 -10.14 -27.94
CA GLN A 389 9.97 -11.04 -27.72
C GLN A 389 10.34 -12.12 -26.70
N TYR A 390 9.46 -12.35 -25.73
CA TYR A 390 9.55 -13.49 -24.81
C TYR A 390 8.49 -14.54 -25.17
N GLN A 391 8.80 -15.81 -24.96
CA GLN A 391 7.93 -16.93 -25.37
C GLN A 391 6.88 -17.27 -24.31
N ASP A 392 7.29 -17.29 -23.06
CA ASP A 392 6.46 -17.67 -21.92
C ASP A 392 6.92 -16.96 -20.64
N LYS A 393 6.32 -17.35 -19.51
CA LYS A 393 6.64 -16.78 -18.20
C LYS A 393 8.11 -17.01 -17.79
N SER A 394 8.65 -18.20 -18.02
CA SER A 394 10.03 -18.52 -17.62
C SER A 394 11.04 -17.74 -18.47
N ASP A 395 10.76 -17.59 -19.76
CA ASP A 395 11.57 -16.79 -20.67
C ASP A 395 11.54 -15.30 -20.29
N PHE A 396 10.36 -14.77 -19.94
CA PHE A 396 10.24 -13.41 -19.41
C PHE A 396 11.06 -13.23 -18.12
N GLU A 397 10.91 -14.12 -17.13
CA GLU A 397 11.61 -14.03 -15.85
C GLU A 397 13.13 -14.03 -16.08
N ARG A 398 13.62 -14.90 -16.96
CA ARG A 398 15.04 -14.94 -17.36
C ARG A 398 15.50 -13.62 -17.98
N ILE A 399 14.76 -13.04 -18.92
CA ILE A 399 15.13 -11.77 -19.57
C ILE A 399 15.05 -10.61 -18.57
N ALA A 400 13.98 -10.53 -17.79
CA ALA A 400 13.76 -9.52 -16.75
C ALA A 400 14.90 -9.51 -15.72
N SER A 401 15.30 -10.70 -15.25
CA SER A 401 16.41 -10.89 -14.32
C SER A 401 17.73 -10.34 -14.86
N GLN A 402 18.01 -10.59 -16.14
CA GLN A 402 19.24 -10.10 -16.78
C GLN A 402 19.27 -8.56 -16.93
N PHE A 403 18.12 -7.91 -17.10
CA PHE A 403 18.04 -6.44 -17.06
C PHE A 403 18.06 -5.88 -15.63
N GLY A 404 17.62 -6.67 -14.64
CA GLY A 404 17.43 -6.25 -13.25
C GLY A 404 16.10 -5.55 -13.00
N ILE A 405 15.08 -5.80 -13.83
CA ILE A 405 13.70 -5.33 -13.63
C ILE A 405 12.88 -6.38 -12.86
N PHE A 406 11.66 -6.05 -12.43
CA PHE A 406 10.79 -7.00 -11.73
C PHE A 406 10.47 -8.24 -12.58
N GLU A 407 10.77 -9.42 -12.02
CA GLU A 407 10.46 -10.72 -12.62
C GLU A 407 9.02 -11.17 -12.33
N GLU A 408 8.38 -10.61 -11.29
CA GLU A 408 7.12 -11.10 -10.74
C GLU A 408 5.90 -10.89 -11.65
N TRP A 409 4.98 -11.85 -11.56
CA TRP A 409 3.66 -11.82 -12.21
C TRP A 409 2.56 -11.91 -11.15
N LYS A 410 1.46 -11.21 -11.38
CA LYS A 410 0.22 -11.35 -10.59
C LYS A 410 -0.95 -11.56 -11.55
N ASP A 411 -1.77 -12.57 -11.27
CA ASP A 411 -2.87 -13.00 -12.14
C ASP A 411 -2.50 -13.12 -13.64
N GLY A 412 -1.31 -13.66 -13.92
CA GLY A 412 -0.82 -13.79 -15.30
C GLY A 412 -0.41 -12.48 -15.98
N VAL A 413 -0.24 -11.39 -15.23
CA VAL A 413 0.22 -10.08 -15.72
C VAL A 413 1.58 -9.71 -15.11
N PRO A 414 2.62 -9.43 -15.92
CA PRO A 414 3.89 -8.89 -15.41
C PRO A 414 3.72 -7.47 -14.87
N ARG A 415 4.57 -7.08 -13.91
CA ARG A 415 4.56 -5.70 -13.40
C ARG A 415 4.72 -4.67 -14.52
N THR A 416 3.96 -3.57 -14.44
CA THR A 416 3.93 -2.45 -15.41
C THR A 416 3.46 -2.79 -16.82
N ALA A 417 3.06 -4.04 -17.09
CA ALA A 417 2.74 -4.49 -18.44
C ALA A 417 1.46 -3.83 -18.97
N TYR A 418 1.39 -3.67 -20.30
CA TYR A 418 0.18 -3.36 -21.05
C TYR A 418 0.08 -4.34 -22.22
N LYS A 419 -0.99 -5.13 -22.26
CA LYS A 419 -1.21 -6.23 -23.21
C LYS A 419 -0.02 -7.18 -23.29
N GLY A 420 0.59 -7.50 -22.14
CA GLY A 420 1.79 -8.32 -22.06
C GLY A 420 3.08 -7.65 -22.54
N ILE A 421 3.11 -6.32 -22.67
CA ILE A 421 4.30 -5.57 -23.04
C ILE A 421 4.81 -4.78 -21.83
N VAL A 422 6.05 -5.05 -21.41
CA VAL A 422 6.74 -4.28 -20.37
C VAL A 422 7.67 -3.27 -21.04
N VAL A 423 7.53 -1.98 -20.66
CA VAL A 423 8.34 -0.88 -21.20
C VAL A 423 9.15 -0.21 -20.10
N PHE A 424 10.45 -0.06 -20.33
CA PHE A 424 11.39 0.61 -19.45
C PHE A 424 12.53 1.23 -20.28
N ARG A 425 13.31 2.13 -19.68
CA ARG A 425 14.55 2.66 -20.28
C ARG A 425 15.73 1.76 -19.92
N TYR A 426 16.83 1.85 -20.64
CA TYR A 426 18.03 1.11 -20.24
C TYR A 426 19.32 1.82 -20.62
N GLN A 427 20.05 2.30 -19.60
CA GLN A 427 21.33 3.03 -19.66
C GLN A 427 21.36 4.34 -20.45
N THR A 428 20.41 4.55 -21.37
CA THR A 428 20.26 5.75 -22.19
C THR A 428 18.80 6.19 -22.22
N GLN A 429 18.47 7.16 -23.09
CA GLN A 429 17.08 7.56 -23.35
C GLN A 429 16.27 6.52 -24.14
N ARG A 430 16.88 5.41 -24.60
CA ARG A 430 16.21 4.36 -25.36
C ARG A 430 15.19 3.59 -24.54
N ARG A 431 14.05 3.23 -25.14
CA ARG A 431 13.09 2.26 -24.59
C ARG A 431 13.45 0.83 -24.99
N VAL A 432 13.29 -0.07 -24.03
CA VAL A 432 13.25 -1.51 -24.24
C VAL A 432 11.81 -1.97 -24.02
N PHE A 433 11.28 -2.72 -24.98
CA PHE A 433 9.97 -3.35 -24.90
C PHE A 433 10.16 -4.86 -24.79
N LEU A 434 9.76 -5.48 -23.68
CA LEU A 434 9.61 -6.93 -23.61
C LEU A 434 8.20 -7.27 -24.09
N VAL A 435 8.09 -8.04 -25.16
CA VAL A 435 6.86 -8.25 -25.90
C VAL A 435 6.39 -9.70 -25.75
N GLY A 436 5.20 -9.89 -25.21
CA GLY A 436 4.61 -11.22 -25.07
C GLY A 436 4.14 -11.83 -26.40
N PRO A 437 3.90 -13.15 -26.43
CA PRO A 437 3.67 -13.91 -27.66
C PRO A 437 2.46 -13.43 -28.47
N ASN A 438 1.40 -12.96 -27.80
CA ASN A 438 0.17 -12.48 -28.46
C ASN A 438 0.06 -10.95 -28.51
N SER A 439 1.06 -10.23 -27.99
CA SER A 439 0.95 -8.79 -27.74
C SER A 439 0.87 -7.95 -29.01
N LEU A 440 1.64 -8.31 -30.04
CA LEU A 440 1.61 -7.61 -31.33
C LEU A 440 0.24 -7.77 -32.01
N GLN A 441 -0.32 -8.98 -31.98
CA GLN A 441 -1.65 -9.27 -32.51
C GLN A 441 -2.73 -8.46 -31.76
N GLN A 442 -2.66 -8.39 -30.42
CA GLN A 442 -3.61 -7.59 -29.61
C GLN A 442 -3.52 -6.08 -29.85
N LEU A 443 -2.42 -5.61 -30.46
CA LEU A 443 -2.22 -4.23 -30.91
C LEU A 443 -2.51 -4.03 -32.41
N GLY A 444 -2.92 -5.07 -33.12
CA GLY A 444 -3.16 -5.00 -34.58
C GLY A 444 -1.88 -4.80 -35.40
N ILE A 445 -0.72 -5.14 -34.84
CA ILE A 445 0.57 -5.11 -35.55
C ILE A 445 0.72 -6.44 -36.27
N LYS A 446 0.81 -6.41 -37.61
CA LYS A 446 1.16 -7.58 -38.41
C LYS A 446 2.66 -7.85 -38.25
N GLU A 447 3.03 -9.07 -37.90
CA GLU A 447 4.42 -9.52 -38.00
C GLU A 447 4.80 -9.54 -39.48
N ALA A 448 5.94 -8.94 -39.81
CA ALA A 448 6.43 -8.79 -41.18
C ALA A 448 7.32 -9.98 -41.57
#